data_AF-A0A9P7S561-F1
#
_entry.id   AF-A0A9P7S561-F1
#
_cell.length_a   1.000
_cell.length_b   1.000
_cell.length_c   1.000
_cell.angle_alpha   90.00
_cell.angle_beta   90.00
_cell.angle_gamma   90.00
#
_symmetry.space_group_name_H-M   'P 1'
#
loop_
_entity.id
_entity.type
_entity.pdbx_description
1 polymer ?
#
loop_
_entity_poly.entity_id
_entity_poly.type
_entity_poly.pdbx_seq_one_letter_code
_entity_poly.pdbx_strand_id
1 'polypeptide(L)'
;MITANRSVTPNNFIVPIANAVANVAFKNNKVVAFGQSFVDTSKAADSKPSIDVSTVVSKVEGILQGKKNDIEPTVKYLAQPDGSIPLVHAFQVQNDNAGTFYEALVDAHSGELVSVTDFVAEASYRAVPIYKQDITQGLELITNPSLPSASPSGWHYVRGVNTTVTFGNNVVAYKGATTGTTKQSSSGLVFDYTYNPNVGPTAGSNVDAARTNAFYLINAYHDTLYQYGFTESKFNFQYDNLGKGGAGNDPVLVSVQDASGVNNAFFATPPDGQPGQCTTYIFTYTNPNRDSVLSNDIVIHELTHGLSNRLTGGGTAACLQTLESRGLGEGWSDAVADWFVHSASPQITDFVFLPWLYNNPRGARTRPYSTSTTTNGYRYADIGQMNQQHSAFGPS
;
A
#
# COMPACT_ATOMS: atom_id res chain seq x y z
N MET A 1 -5.58 -11.83 -31.38
CA MET A 1 -4.77 -12.78 -30.59
C MET A 1 -5.53 -14.10 -30.66
N ILE A 2 -4.92 -15.16 -31.20
CA ILE A 2 -5.52 -16.49 -31.20
C ILE A 2 -4.76 -17.27 -30.13
N THR A 3 -5.47 -17.76 -29.12
CA THR A 3 -4.93 -18.57 -28.02
C THR A 3 -5.24 -20.02 -28.31
N ALA A 4 -4.21 -20.88 -28.41
CA ALA A 4 -4.38 -22.32 -28.61
C ALA A 4 -3.69 -23.07 -27.47
N ASN A 5 -4.44 -23.94 -26.79
CA ASN A 5 -3.93 -24.79 -25.71
C ASN A 5 -3.44 -26.12 -26.27
N ARG A 6 -2.28 -26.61 -25.80
CA ARG A 6 -1.75 -27.94 -26.15
C ARG A 6 -2.38 -29.02 -25.25
N SER A 7 -2.63 -30.20 -25.81
CA SER A 7 -3.08 -31.39 -25.09
C SER A 7 -2.10 -32.55 -25.25
N VAL A 8 -2.11 -33.49 -24.29
CA VAL A 8 -1.31 -34.73 -24.33
C VAL A 8 -2.27 -35.91 -24.49
N THR A 9 -1.90 -36.91 -25.30
CA THR A 9 -2.68 -38.14 -25.51
C THR A 9 -1.89 -39.40 -25.13
N PRO A 10 -1.83 -39.76 -23.84
CA PRO A 10 -1.60 -41.14 -23.43
C PRO A 10 -2.98 -41.82 -23.26
N ASN A 11 -3.27 -42.87 -24.02
CA ASN A 11 -4.44 -43.75 -23.84
C ASN A 11 -5.85 -43.15 -24.11
N ASN A 12 -6.04 -42.37 -25.19
CA ASN A 12 -7.35 -41.88 -25.68
C ASN A 12 -8.11 -40.88 -24.78
N PHE A 13 -7.48 -40.30 -23.75
CA PHE A 13 -8.02 -39.14 -23.03
C PHE A 13 -7.17 -37.90 -23.30
N ILE A 14 -7.81 -36.80 -23.71
CA ILE A 14 -7.16 -35.53 -24.01
C ILE A 14 -7.16 -34.69 -22.73
N VAL A 15 -6.02 -34.60 -22.04
CA VAL A 15 -5.86 -33.72 -20.86
C VAL A 15 -5.14 -32.42 -21.29
N PRO A 16 -5.72 -31.23 -21.01
CA PRO A 16 -5.10 -29.96 -21.39
C PRO A 16 -3.93 -29.59 -20.48
N ILE A 17 -2.92 -28.89 -21.01
CA ILE A 17 -1.86 -28.27 -20.21
C ILE A 17 -2.31 -26.84 -19.83
N ALA A 18 -2.43 -26.56 -18.53
CA ALA A 18 -3.05 -25.35 -17.99
C ALA A 18 -2.35 -24.04 -18.37
N ASN A 19 -1.03 -24.04 -18.52
CA ASN A 19 -0.19 -22.85 -18.72
C ASN A 19 0.64 -22.88 -20.02
N ALA A 20 0.22 -23.70 -21.00
CA ALA A 20 0.85 -23.80 -22.31
C ALA A 20 0.10 -22.93 -23.33
N VAL A 21 0.65 -21.74 -23.60
CA VAL A 21 0.02 -20.70 -24.40
C VAL A 21 0.90 -20.32 -25.59
N ALA A 22 0.29 -20.03 -26.73
CA ALA A 22 0.95 -19.33 -27.83
C ALA A 22 0.21 -18.02 -28.15
N ASN A 23 0.99 -16.98 -28.38
CA ASN A 23 0.53 -15.65 -28.74
C ASN A 23 1.08 -15.30 -30.12
N VAL A 24 0.17 -14.95 -31.03
CA VAL A 24 0.52 -14.54 -32.40
C VAL A 24 -0.09 -13.17 -32.66
N ALA A 25 0.75 -12.20 -33.03
CA ALA A 25 0.34 -10.89 -33.47
C ALA A 25 0.43 -10.79 -34.99
N PHE A 26 -0.60 -10.21 -35.61
CA PHE A 26 -0.68 -10.02 -37.05
C PHE A 26 -0.71 -8.53 -37.41
N LYS A 27 -0.07 -8.17 -38.52
CA LYS A 27 -0.25 -6.88 -39.20
C LYS A 27 -0.41 -7.14 -40.69
N ASN A 28 -1.50 -6.66 -41.29
CA ASN A 28 -1.80 -6.84 -42.72
C ASN A 28 -1.69 -8.31 -43.18
N ASN A 29 -2.33 -9.23 -42.44
CA ASN A 29 -2.29 -10.68 -42.68
C ASN A 29 -0.89 -11.33 -42.62
N LYS A 30 0.11 -10.65 -42.06
CA LYS A 30 1.44 -11.21 -41.78
C LYS A 30 1.65 -11.33 -40.28
N VAL A 31 2.24 -12.43 -39.84
CA VAL A 31 2.70 -12.57 -38.45
C VAL A 31 3.83 -11.58 -38.21
N VAL A 32 3.68 -10.73 -37.20
CA VAL A 32 4.69 -9.72 -36.80
C VAL A 32 5.32 -10.02 -35.45
N ALA A 33 4.70 -10.87 -34.63
CA ALA A 33 5.30 -11.41 -33.42
C ALA A 33 4.70 -12.78 -33.11
N PHE A 34 5.53 -13.69 -32.60
CA PHE A 34 5.14 -15.00 -32.11
C PHE A 34 5.87 -15.26 -30.80
N GLY A 35 5.13 -15.66 -29.77
CA GLY A 35 5.67 -16.11 -28.48
C GLY A 35 4.91 -17.34 -28.01
N GLN A 36 5.58 -18.26 -27.32
CA GLN A 36 4.97 -19.49 -26.80
C GLN A 36 5.55 -19.90 -25.45
N SER A 37 4.78 -20.68 -24.70
CA SER A 37 5.22 -21.37 -23.47
C SER A 37 5.06 -22.91 -23.57
N PHE A 38 5.08 -23.48 -24.78
CA PHE A 38 5.00 -24.93 -24.94
C PHE A 38 6.23 -25.63 -24.36
N VAL A 39 6.00 -26.77 -23.70
CA VAL A 39 7.03 -27.57 -23.02
C VAL A 39 7.16 -28.97 -23.62
N ASP A 40 8.31 -29.63 -23.46
CA ASP A 40 8.48 -31.04 -23.85
C ASP A 40 7.62 -31.96 -22.97
N THR A 41 6.75 -32.74 -23.59
CA THR A 41 5.78 -33.62 -22.91
C THR A 41 6.36 -34.97 -22.50
N SER A 42 7.64 -35.24 -22.80
CA SER A 42 8.31 -36.50 -22.44
C SER A 42 8.36 -36.77 -20.93
N LYS A 43 8.24 -35.72 -20.10
CA LYS A 43 8.24 -35.78 -18.63
C LYS A 43 6.84 -35.65 -18.00
N ALA A 44 5.78 -35.87 -18.77
CA ALA A 44 4.42 -35.86 -18.24
C ALA A 44 4.17 -37.02 -17.27
N ALA A 45 3.56 -36.71 -16.12
CA ALA A 45 3.09 -37.71 -15.17
C ALA A 45 1.98 -38.58 -15.78
N ASP A 46 1.68 -39.71 -15.13
CA ASP A 46 0.56 -40.59 -15.51
C ASP A 46 -0.72 -39.76 -15.65
N SER A 47 -1.51 -40.01 -16.69
CA SER A 47 -2.73 -39.25 -16.98
C SER A 47 -3.92 -39.64 -16.10
N LYS A 48 -3.78 -40.70 -15.28
CA LYS A 48 -4.80 -41.17 -14.36
C LYS A 48 -4.49 -40.73 -12.92
N PRO A 49 -5.31 -39.86 -12.30
CA PRO A 49 -5.15 -39.51 -10.89
C PRO A 49 -5.10 -40.75 -10.01
N SER A 50 -4.13 -40.82 -9.08
CA SER A 50 -4.07 -41.88 -8.07
C SER A 50 -4.70 -41.47 -6.74
N ILE A 51 -5.05 -40.19 -6.58
CA ILE A 51 -5.82 -39.67 -5.45
C ILE A 51 -7.10 -38.99 -5.91
N ASP A 52 -8.15 -39.08 -5.09
CA ASP A 52 -9.42 -38.41 -5.33
C ASP A 52 -9.37 -36.96 -4.82
N VAL A 53 -9.88 -36.00 -5.61
CA VAL A 53 -9.86 -34.58 -5.26
C VAL A 53 -10.55 -34.28 -3.93
N SER A 54 -11.60 -35.01 -3.56
CA SER A 54 -12.32 -34.83 -2.30
C SER A 54 -11.42 -35.03 -1.07
N THR A 55 -10.36 -35.84 -1.19
CA THR A 55 -9.42 -36.12 -0.10
C THR A 55 -8.47 -34.96 0.18
N VAL A 56 -8.31 -34.02 -0.76
CA VAL A 56 -7.39 -32.87 -0.64
C VAL A 56 -8.10 -31.54 -0.40
N VAL A 57 -9.41 -31.44 -0.66
CA VAL A 57 -10.18 -30.18 -0.52
C VAL A 57 -10.00 -29.55 0.85
N SER A 58 -10.25 -30.26 1.95
CA SER A 58 -10.20 -29.67 3.29
C SER A 58 -8.79 -29.19 3.67
N LYS A 59 -7.73 -29.87 3.20
CA LYS A 59 -6.34 -29.45 3.39
C LYS A 59 -6.09 -28.12 2.67
N VAL A 60 -6.52 -28.00 1.42
CA VAL A 60 -6.34 -26.79 0.61
C VAL A 60 -7.20 -25.63 1.10
N GLU A 61 -8.44 -25.88 1.53
CA GLU A 61 -9.29 -24.89 2.19
C GLU A 61 -8.61 -24.31 3.44
N GLY A 62 -7.93 -25.15 4.23
CA GLY A 62 -7.14 -24.71 5.38
C GLY A 62 -5.92 -23.88 4.99
N ILE A 63 -5.21 -24.26 3.92
CA ILE A 63 -4.03 -23.52 3.42
C ILE A 63 -4.43 -22.15 2.88
N LEU A 64 -5.48 -22.09 2.04
CA LEU A 64 -5.94 -20.88 1.36
C LEU A 64 -6.96 -20.07 2.17
N GLN A 65 -7.31 -20.55 3.38
CA GLN A 65 -8.28 -19.94 4.28
C GLN A 65 -9.61 -19.60 3.60
N GLY A 66 -10.11 -20.48 2.73
CA GLY A 66 -11.33 -20.26 1.95
C GLY A 66 -12.15 -21.53 1.81
N LYS A 67 -13.24 -21.45 1.06
CA LYS A 67 -14.12 -22.59 0.76
C LYS A 67 -14.15 -22.91 -0.72
N LYS A 68 -14.14 -24.20 -1.03
CA LYS A 68 -14.35 -24.65 -2.41
C LYS A 68 -15.75 -24.20 -2.84
N ASN A 69 -15.85 -23.59 -4.03
CA ASN A 69 -17.16 -23.24 -4.59
C ASN A 69 -17.82 -24.44 -5.30
N ASP A 70 -19.02 -24.23 -5.84
CA ASP A 70 -19.82 -25.30 -6.47
C ASP A 70 -19.33 -25.68 -7.87
N ILE A 71 -18.21 -25.12 -8.35
CA ILE A 71 -17.64 -25.49 -9.64
C ILE A 71 -16.94 -26.84 -9.52
N GLU A 72 -17.24 -27.74 -10.47
CA GLU A 72 -16.65 -29.07 -10.51
C GLU A 72 -15.14 -29.00 -10.74
N PRO A 73 -14.34 -29.74 -9.93
CA PRO A 73 -12.90 -29.87 -10.18
C PRO A 73 -12.61 -30.43 -11.56
N THR A 74 -11.50 -30.01 -12.15
CA THR A 74 -11.01 -30.54 -13.42
C THR A 74 -9.62 -31.13 -13.24
N VAL A 75 -9.22 -32.00 -14.16
CA VAL A 75 -7.87 -32.54 -14.21
C VAL A 75 -7.14 -31.90 -15.38
N LYS A 76 -5.94 -31.37 -15.12
CA LYS A 76 -5.11 -30.67 -16.10
C LYS A 76 -3.65 -31.08 -15.90
N TYR A 77 -2.80 -30.87 -16.90
CA TYR A 77 -1.35 -30.91 -16.72
C TYR A 77 -0.82 -29.52 -16.41
N LEU A 78 0.21 -29.40 -15.57
CA LEU A 78 0.86 -28.13 -15.26
C LEU A 78 2.32 -28.18 -15.68
N ALA A 79 2.75 -27.32 -16.60
CA ALA A 79 4.16 -27.25 -16.99
C ALA A 79 4.99 -26.48 -15.94
N GLN A 80 6.06 -27.07 -15.43
CA GLN A 80 6.94 -26.44 -14.44
C GLN A 80 8.28 -25.96 -15.03
N PRO A 81 8.97 -25.00 -14.39
CA PRO A 81 10.27 -24.48 -14.86
C PRO A 81 11.39 -25.52 -14.94
N ASP A 82 11.33 -26.58 -14.12
CA ASP A 82 12.29 -27.70 -14.14
C ASP A 82 12.01 -28.71 -15.29
N GLY A 83 10.97 -28.45 -16.07
CA GLY A 83 10.50 -29.27 -17.17
C GLY A 83 9.62 -30.44 -16.75
N SER A 84 9.28 -30.59 -15.47
CA SER A 84 8.28 -31.57 -15.04
C SER A 84 6.87 -31.14 -15.46
N ILE A 85 5.99 -32.12 -15.68
CA ILE A 85 4.59 -31.87 -16.05
C ILE A 85 3.68 -32.76 -15.19
N PRO A 86 3.47 -32.40 -13.90
CA PRO A 86 2.54 -33.10 -13.04
C PRO A 86 1.10 -33.01 -13.58
N LEU A 87 0.35 -34.10 -13.37
CA LEU A 87 -1.10 -34.09 -13.46
C LEU A 87 -1.64 -33.43 -12.20
N VAL A 88 -2.56 -32.47 -12.32
CA VAL A 88 -3.12 -31.72 -11.19
C VAL A 88 -4.64 -31.75 -11.17
N HIS A 89 -5.21 -31.84 -9.98
CA HIS A 89 -6.57 -31.44 -9.69
C HIS A 89 -6.62 -29.91 -9.61
N ALA A 90 -7.48 -29.31 -10.44
CA ALA A 90 -7.73 -27.88 -10.48
C ALA A 90 -9.14 -27.58 -9.94
N PHE A 91 -9.22 -26.84 -8.84
CA PHE A 91 -10.49 -26.42 -8.26
C PHE A 91 -10.38 -25.05 -7.60
N GLN A 92 -11.52 -24.42 -7.43
CA GLN A 92 -11.61 -23.03 -7.01
C GLN A 92 -11.89 -22.92 -5.52
N VAL A 93 -11.18 -22.02 -4.84
CA VAL A 93 -11.34 -21.72 -3.41
C VAL A 93 -11.52 -20.22 -3.23
N GLN A 94 -12.61 -19.83 -2.56
CA GLN A 94 -12.99 -18.43 -2.38
C GLN A 94 -13.19 -18.10 -0.90
N ASN A 95 -12.76 -16.91 -0.48
CA ASN A 95 -13.09 -16.35 0.83
C ASN A 95 -13.72 -14.97 0.63
N ASP A 96 -15.04 -14.90 0.77
CA ASP A 96 -15.80 -13.66 0.58
C ASP A 96 -15.48 -12.60 1.63
N ASN A 97 -15.09 -12.99 2.84
CA ASN A 97 -14.73 -12.05 3.91
C ASN A 97 -13.35 -11.42 3.67
N ALA A 98 -12.41 -12.20 3.14
CA ALA A 98 -11.06 -11.75 2.82
C ALA A 98 -10.94 -11.19 1.40
N GLY A 99 -11.98 -11.32 0.56
CA GLY A 99 -11.97 -10.89 -0.83
C GLY A 99 -10.97 -11.66 -1.70
N THR A 100 -10.66 -12.92 -1.36
CA THR A 100 -9.72 -13.76 -2.10
C THR A 100 -10.43 -14.81 -2.95
N PHE A 101 -9.87 -15.11 -4.12
CA PHE A 101 -10.44 -16.10 -5.04
C PHE A 101 -9.31 -16.75 -5.83
N TYR A 102 -9.09 -18.04 -5.60
CA TYR A 102 -7.99 -18.81 -6.17
C TYR A 102 -8.48 -19.99 -7.01
N GLU A 103 -7.73 -20.37 -8.03
CA GLU A 103 -7.70 -21.76 -8.55
C GLU A 103 -6.48 -22.46 -7.95
N ALA A 104 -6.73 -23.47 -7.12
CA ALA A 104 -5.71 -24.33 -6.55
C ALA A 104 -5.36 -25.45 -7.54
N LEU A 105 -4.06 -25.69 -7.75
CA LEU A 105 -3.52 -26.76 -8.59
C LEU A 105 -2.78 -27.75 -7.69
N VAL A 106 -3.41 -28.89 -7.41
CA VAL A 106 -2.91 -29.92 -6.48
C VAL A 106 -2.43 -31.13 -7.26
N ASP A 107 -1.25 -31.65 -6.99
CA ASP A 107 -0.72 -32.84 -7.65
C ASP A 107 -1.69 -34.03 -7.47
N ALA A 108 -2.09 -34.63 -8.59
CA ALA A 108 -3.10 -35.69 -8.65
C ALA A 108 -2.57 -37.06 -8.19
N HIS A 109 -1.32 -37.14 -7.74
CA HIS A 109 -0.70 -38.33 -7.18
C HIS A 109 -0.22 -38.14 -5.73
N SER A 110 0.42 -37.02 -5.40
CA SER A 110 0.96 -36.74 -4.07
C SER A 110 -0.01 -36.00 -3.15
N GLY A 111 -0.98 -35.25 -3.69
CA GLY A 111 -1.87 -34.39 -2.90
C GLY A 111 -1.18 -33.14 -2.34
N GLU A 112 -0.02 -32.78 -2.88
CA GLU A 112 0.65 -31.51 -2.58
C GLU A 112 0.05 -30.38 -3.40
N LEU A 113 -0.13 -29.21 -2.78
CA LEU A 113 -0.51 -28.00 -3.49
C LEU A 113 0.71 -27.51 -4.28
N VAL A 114 0.64 -27.61 -5.61
CA VAL A 114 1.77 -27.36 -6.51
C VAL A 114 1.82 -25.91 -6.94
N SER A 115 0.66 -25.31 -7.20
CA SER A 115 0.54 -23.92 -7.64
C SER A 115 -0.84 -23.37 -7.32
N VAL A 116 -0.94 -22.05 -7.33
CA VAL A 116 -2.18 -21.30 -7.11
C VAL A 116 -2.26 -20.20 -8.16
N THR A 117 -3.40 -20.09 -8.84
CA THR A 117 -3.73 -18.93 -9.67
C THR A 117 -4.66 -18.01 -8.89
N ASP A 118 -4.25 -16.76 -8.65
CA ASP A 118 -5.13 -15.75 -8.06
C ASP A 118 -6.03 -15.14 -9.15
N PHE A 119 -7.34 -15.16 -8.91
CA PHE A 119 -8.36 -14.56 -9.78
C PHE A 119 -8.75 -13.16 -9.37
N VAL A 120 -8.27 -12.69 -8.22
CA VAL A 120 -8.50 -11.32 -7.73
C VAL A 120 -7.41 -10.43 -8.29
N ALA A 121 -7.83 -9.32 -8.92
CA ALA A 121 -6.91 -8.30 -9.36
C ALA A 121 -6.23 -7.65 -8.15
N GLU A 122 -4.90 -7.66 -8.14
CA GLU A 122 -4.11 -7.05 -7.09
C GLU A 122 -4.24 -5.52 -7.16
N ALA A 123 -4.76 -4.89 -6.10
CA ALA A 123 -4.79 -3.44 -6.02
C ALA A 123 -3.37 -2.88 -6.16
N SER A 124 -3.20 -1.84 -6.97
CA SER A 124 -1.88 -1.29 -7.25
C SER A 124 -1.89 0.24 -7.29
N TYR A 125 -0.81 0.84 -6.80
CA TYR A 125 -0.72 2.29 -6.63
C TYR A 125 0.64 2.77 -7.13
N ARG A 126 0.67 3.69 -8.09
CA ARG A 126 1.90 4.42 -8.42
C ARG A 126 2.13 5.50 -7.38
N ALA A 127 3.10 5.31 -6.50
CA ALA A 127 3.37 6.18 -5.36
C ALA A 127 4.86 6.22 -5.02
N VAL A 128 5.26 7.12 -4.12
CA VAL A 128 6.56 7.12 -3.44
C VAL A 128 6.49 6.06 -2.34
N PRO A 129 7.21 4.91 -2.45
CA PRO A 129 7.23 3.91 -1.39
C PRO A 129 7.43 4.53 -0.01
N ILE A 130 6.72 4.03 1.00
CA ILE A 130 6.72 4.61 2.35
C ILE A 130 8.13 4.74 2.96
N TYR A 131 9.07 3.87 2.56
CA TYR A 131 10.46 3.90 3.00
C TYR A 131 11.37 4.89 2.26
N LYS A 132 10.82 5.64 1.30
CA LYS A 132 11.50 6.73 0.63
C LYS A 132 11.01 8.05 1.20
N GLN A 133 11.92 8.98 1.40
CA GLN A 133 11.67 10.30 1.95
C GLN A 133 10.82 11.17 1.03
N ASP A 134 11.10 11.19 -0.27
CA ASP A 134 10.38 12.01 -1.23
C ASP A 134 10.50 11.47 -2.67
N ILE A 135 9.78 12.11 -3.60
CA ILE A 135 9.73 11.72 -5.02
C ILE A 135 11.10 11.68 -5.72
N THR A 136 12.13 12.38 -5.24
CA THR A 136 13.46 12.33 -5.88
C THR A 136 14.10 10.95 -5.80
N GLN A 137 13.66 10.11 -4.87
CA GLN A 137 14.08 8.71 -4.74
C GLN A 137 13.24 7.74 -5.61
N GLY A 138 12.28 8.27 -6.38
CA GLY A 138 11.55 7.59 -7.43
C GLY A 138 10.22 6.95 -7.00
N LEU A 139 9.26 7.01 -7.93
CA LEU A 139 7.95 6.35 -7.82
C LEU A 139 8.04 4.88 -8.22
N GLU A 140 7.23 4.05 -7.59
CA GLU A 140 7.08 2.62 -7.92
C GLU A 140 5.60 2.29 -8.12
N LEU A 141 5.29 1.28 -8.93
CA LEU A 141 3.95 0.70 -8.98
C LEU A 141 3.91 -0.38 -7.89
N ILE A 142 3.26 -0.07 -6.79
CA ILE A 142 3.26 -0.89 -5.57
C ILE A 142 2.01 -1.75 -5.60
N THR A 143 2.19 -3.07 -5.58
CA THR A 143 1.11 -4.04 -5.76
C THR A 143 0.78 -4.75 -4.46
N ASN A 144 -0.51 -4.84 -4.15
CA ASN A 144 -1.10 -5.42 -2.94
C ASN A 144 -0.40 -5.01 -1.61
N PRO A 145 -0.25 -3.70 -1.33
CA PRO A 145 0.44 -3.23 -0.12
C PRO A 145 -0.35 -3.40 1.19
N SER A 146 -1.63 -3.75 1.14
CA SER A 146 -2.49 -3.84 2.32
C SER A 146 -2.07 -5.01 3.21
N LEU A 147 -2.03 -4.79 4.53
CA LEU A 147 -1.80 -5.86 5.50
C LEU A 147 -3.15 -6.40 6.01
N PRO A 148 -3.50 -7.68 5.77
CA PRO A 148 -4.78 -8.23 6.23
C PRO A 148 -4.99 -8.18 7.75
N SER A 149 -3.91 -8.13 8.54
CA SER A 149 -3.99 -7.99 10.00
C SER A 149 -4.51 -6.62 10.45
N ALA A 150 -4.24 -5.57 9.68
CA ALA A 150 -4.65 -4.20 9.96
C ALA A 150 -5.87 -3.75 9.15
N SER A 151 -5.92 -4.15 7.88
CA SER A 151 -6.99 -3.86 6.91
C SER A 151 -7.58 -5.17 6.36
N PRO A 152 -8.41 -5.91 7.12
CA PRO A 152 -8.89 -7.25 6.74
C PRO A 152 -9.70 -7.31 5.44
N SER A 153 -10.35 -6.21 5.07
CA SER A 153 -11.13 -6.07 3.83
C SER A 153 -10.39 -5.26 2.76
N GLY A 154 -9.08 -5.03 2.94
CA GLY A 154 -8.28 -4.15 2.10
C GLY A 154 -8.60 -2.67 2.30
N TRP A 155 -7.97 -1.82 1.49
CA TRP A 155 -8.08 -0.36 1.62
C TRP A 155 -9.32 0.22 0.92
N HIS A 156 -10.00 -0.51 0.04
CA HIS A 156 -11.14 -0.02 -0.74
C HIS A 156 -12.48 -0.59 -0.29
N TYR A 157 -12.67 -0.74 1.02
CA TYR A 157 -13.91 -1.25 1.60
C TYR A 157 -14.37 -0.38 2.77
N VAL A 158 -15.66 -0.04 2.79
CA VAL A 158 -16.28 0.72 3.88
C VAL A 158 -17.68 0.14 4.13
N ARG A 159 -17.93 -0.39 5.33
CA ARG A 159 -19.26 -0.80 5.82
C ARG A 159 -20.07 -1.67 4.85
N GLY A 160 -19.47 -2.74 4.32
CA GLY A 160 -20.18 -3.61 3.37
C GLY A 160 -20.07 -3.18 1.90
N VAL A 161 -19.45 -2.04 1.61
CA VAL A 161 -19.41 -1.47 0.26
C VAL A 161 -17.98 -1.34 -0.24
N ASN A 162 -17.70 -1.95 -1.39
CA ASN A 162 -16.45 -1.75 -2.13
C ASN A 162 -16.43 -0.37 -2.79
N THR A 163 -15.28 0.30 -2.75
CA THR A 163 -15.03 1.54 -3.48
C THR A 163 -14.10 1.29 -4.66
N THR A 164 -14.10 2.19 -5.63
CA THR A 164 -13.15 2.18 -6.77
C THR A 164 -12.46 3.54 -6.92
N VAL A 165 -12.43 4.28 -5.81
CA VAL A 165 -11.87 5.61 -5.67
C VAL A 165 -10.98 5.64 -4.43
N THR A 166 -10.21 6.71 -4.24
CA THR A 166 -9.34 6.96 -3.07
C THR A 166 -10.14 7.28 -1.78
N PHE A 167 -11.06 6.38 -1.43
CA PHE A 167 -11.88 6.37 -0.23
C PHE A 167 -11.90 4.95 0.32
N GLY A 168 -11.41 4.78 1.55
CA GLY A 168 -11.36 3.53 2.29
C GLY A 168 -11.77 3.66 3.74
N ASN A 169 -11.60 2.57 4.50
CA ASN A 169 -11.86 2.54 5.93
C ASN A 169 -10.95 3.51 6.70
N ASN A 170 -9.68 3.60 6.31
CA ASN A 170 -8.66 4.32 7.07
C ASN A 170 -8.55 5.78 6.63
N VAL A 171 -8.84 6.08 5.35
CA VAL A 171 -8.60 7.40 4.75
C VAL A 171 -9.53 7.73 3.60
N VAL A 172 -9.86 9.02 3.48
CA VAL A 172 -10.43 9.64 2.28
C VAL A 172 -9.44 10.67 1.74
N ALA A 173 -8.90 10.44 0.54
CA ALA A 173 -7.98 11.38 -0.11
C ALA A 173 -8.69 12.16 -1.22
N TYR A 174 -8.73 13.48 -1.08
CA TYR A 174 -9.53 14.34 -1.93
C TYR A 174 -8.86 15.68 -2.21
N LYS A 175 -9.42 16.43 -3.17
CA LYS A 175 -9.09 17.82 -3.42
C LYS A 175 -10.37 18.67 -3.40
N GLY A 176 -10.37 19.74 -2.62
CA GLY A 176 -11.52 20.61 -2.46
C GLY A 176 -12.57 20.01 -1.52
N ALA A 177 -13.50 19.21 -2.04
CA ALA A 177 -14.52 18.52 -1.24
C ALA A 177 -14.21 17.04 -1.11
N THR A 178 -14.73 16.37 -0.07
CA THR A 178 -14.52 14.92 0.18
C THR A 178 -15.04 14.02 -0.94
N THR A 179 -15.92 14.53 -1.82
CA THR A 179 -16.35 13.85 -3.05
C THR A 179 -15.35 13.97 -4.20
N GLY A 180 -14.38 14.88 -4.10
CA GLY A 180 -13.30 15.13 -5.05
C GLY A 180 -12.18 14.11 -4.93
N THR A 181 -12.49 12.82 -5.04
CA THR A 181 -11.55 11.69 -5.00
C THR A 181 -11.04 11.31 -6.40
N THR A 182 -9.95 10.54 -6.47
CA THR A 182 -9.45 9.91 -7.71
C THR A 182 -10.08 8.53 -7.90
N LYS A 183 -10.52 8.20 -9.12
CA LYS A 183 -11.00 6.86 -9.51
C LYS A 183 -9.84 5.98 -9.97
N GLN A 184 -9.98 4.66 -9.90
CA GLN A 184 -9.02 3.74 -10.53
C GLN A 184 -8.79 4.09 -12.02
N SER A 185 -7.54 4.04 -12.47
CA SER A 185 -7.13 4.30 -13.86
C SER A 185 -7.49 3.14 -14.79
N SER A 186 -7.55 1.93 -14.25
CA SER A 186 -8.12 0.74 -14.92
C SER A 186 -8.83 -0.16 -13.90
N SER A 187 -9.61 -1.13 -14.38
CA SER A 187 -10.27 -2.11 -13.52
C SER A 187 -9.28 -2.87 -12.64
N GLY A 188 -9.75 -3.30 -11.46
CA GLY A 188 -8.93 -4.08 -10.53
C GLY A 188 -8.19 -3.24 -9.49
N LEU A 189 -8.72 -2.06 -9.15
CA LEU A 189 -8.12 -1.14 -8.17
C LEU A 189 -6.69 -0.74 -8.56
N VAL A 190 -6.49 -0.51 -9.86
CA VAL A 190 -5.23 0.00 -10.40
C VAL A 190 -5.30 1.52 -10.40
N PHE A 191 -4.40 2.15 -9.64
CA PHE A 191 -4.21 3.60 -9.57
C PHE A 191 -2.81 3.93 -10.12
N ASP A 192 -2.64 3.75 -11.43
CA ASP A 192 -1.40 4.02 -12.14
C ASP A 192 -1.41 5.44 -12.73
N TYR A 193 -1.28 6.44 -11.85
CA TYR A 193 -1.19 7.85 -12.23
C TYR A 193 0.24 8.33 -12.16
N THR A 194 0.83 8.63 -13.31
CA THR A 194 2.19 9.19 -13.39
C THR A 194 2.19 10.66 -12.97
N TYR A 195 3.06 11.00 -12.01
CA TYR A 195 3.38 12.39 -11.68
C TYR A 195 4.51 12.91 -12.58
N ASN A 196 4.29 14.04 -13.23
CA ASN A 196 5.28 14.74 -14.04
C ASN A 196 5.84 15.95 -13.26
N PRO A 197 7.09 15.90 -12.77
CA PRO A 197 7.68 16.99 -12.00
C PRO A 197 8.07 18.21 -12.85
N ASN A 198 8.02 18.10 -14.18
CA ASN A 198 8.38 19.19 -15.11
C ASN A 198 7.20 20.12 -15.42
N VAL A 199 6.01 19.83 -14.89
CA VAL A 199 4.81 20.69 -15.00
C VAL A 199 4.28 21.02 -13.60
N GLY A 200 3.38 22.00 -13.52
CA GLY A 200 2.80 22.41 -12.23
C GLY A 200 2.07 21.26 -11.50
N PRO A 201 2.00 21.28 -10.16
CA PRO A 201 1.31 20.25 -9.37
C PRO A 201 -0.16 20.02 -9.72
N THR A 202 -0.82 21.05 -10.25
CA THR A 202 -2.24 20.98 -10.63
C THR A 202 -2.46 20.62 -12.11
N ALA A 203 -1.40 20.33 -12.87
CA ALA A 203 -1.47 20.09 -14.30
C ALA A 203 -1.59 18.60 -14.63
N GLY A 204 -2.41 18.27 -15.65
CA GLY A 204 -2.55 16.90 -16.15
C GLY A 204 -2.94 15.91 -15.04
N SER A 205 -2.27 14.76 -15.00
CA SER A 205 -2.50 13.69 -14.03
C SER A 205 -1.90 13.94 -12.65
N ASN A 206 -1.21 15.07 -12.41
CA ASN A 206 -0.52 15.31 -11.14
C ASN A 206 -1.47 15.36 -9.94
N VAL A 207 -2.71 15.84 -10.12
CA VAL A 207 -3.74 15.85 -9.06
C VAL A 207 -4.19 14.42 -8.71
N ASP A 208 -4.29 13.54 -9.70
CA ASP A 208 -4.64 12.13 -9.47
C ASP A 208 -3.49 11.35 -8.84
N ALA A 209 -2.26 11.61 -9.27
CA ALA A 209 -1.06 11.06 -8.65
C ALA A 209 -0.90 11.54 -7.20
N ALA A 210 -1.20 12.81 -6.90
CA ALA A 210 -1.17 13.37 -5.55
C ALA A 210 -2.16 12.65 -4.61
N ARG A 211 -3.43 12.51 -5.01
CA ARG A 211 -4.45 11.78 -4.23
C ARG A 211 -4.11 10.29 -4.10
N THR A 212 -3.57 9.68 -5.14
CA THR A 212 -3.10 8.29 -5.12
C THR A 212 -1.95 8.10 -4.13
N ASN A 213 -0.95 9.00 -4.13
CA ASN A 213 0.16 8.94 -3.19
C ASN A 213 -0.31 9.11 -1.75
N ALA A 214 -1.18 10.08 -1.48
CA ALA A 214 -1.76 10.31 -0.16
C ALA A 214 -2.53 9.07 0.34
N PHE A 215 -3.36 8.49 -0.52
CA PHE A 215 -4.14 7.31 -0.19
C PHE A 215 -3.25 6.11 0.12
N TYR A 216 -2.24 5.85 -0.72
CA TYR A 216 -1.27 4.78 -0.46
C TYR A 216 -0.52 5.00 0.86
N LEU A 217 0.05 6.19 1.04
CA LEU A 217 0.93 6.48 2.17
C LEU A 217 0.19 6.41 3.51
N ILE A 218 -1.01 6.98 3.60
CA ILE A 218 -1.78 7.01 4.85
C ILE A 218 -2.27 5.60 5.23
N ASN A 219 -2.70 4.80 4.24
CA ASN A 219 -3.05 3.40 4.53
C ASN A 219 -1.83 2.56 4.92
N ALA A 220 -0.69 2.72 4.24
CA ALA A 220 0.54 2.00 4.58
C ALA A 220 1.05 2.40 5.98
N TYR A 221 0.94 3.67 6.34
CA TYR A 221 1.26 4.17 7.67
C TYR A 221 0.31 3.60 8.73
N HIS A 222 -1.01 3.62 8.47
CA HIS A 222 -2.01 2.98 9.32
C HIS A 222 -1.67 1.51 9.58
N ASP A 223 -1.48 0.74 8.50
CA ASP A 223 -1.24 -0.71 8.59
C ASP A 223 0.06 -1.02 9.34
N THR A 224 1.10 -0.19 9.14
CA THR A 224 2.36 -0.30 9.89
C THR A 224 2.14 -0.05 11.38
N LEU A 225 1.54 1.08 11.75
CA LEU A 225 1.31 1.42 13.16
C LEU A 225 0.38 0.46 13.88
N TYR A 226 -0.55 -0.16 13.15
CA TYR A 226 -1.40 -1.21 13.69
C TYR A 226 -0.56 -2.38 14.21
N GLN A 227 0.51 -2.77 13.51
CA GLN A 227 1.44 -3.81 13.98
C GLN A 227 2.17 -3.40 15.27
N TYR A 228 2.35 -2.09 15.49
CA TYR A 228 2.96 -1.51 16.69
C TYR A 228 1.93 -1.14 17.77
N GLY A 229 0.66 -1.53 17.60
CA GLY A 229 -0.37 -1.43 18.64
C GLY A 229 -1.29 -0.21 18.55
N PHE A 230 -1.15 0.65 17.52
CA PHE A 230 -2.13 1.70 17.26
C PHE A 230 -3.37 1.11 16.57
N THR A 231 -4.21 0.49 17.39
CA THR A 231 -5.41 -0.27 17.01
C THR A 231 -6.68 0.48 17.39
N GLU A 232 -7.83 -0.09 17.09
CA GLU A 232 -9.15 0.46 17.42
C GLU A 232 -9.31 0.78 18.91
N SER A 233 -8.97 -0.20 19.76
CA SER A 233 -8.98 -0.02 21.23
C SER A 233 -7.93 0.99 21.74
N LYS A 234 -7.03 1.43 20.86
CA LYS A 234 -5.99 2.43 21.09
C LYS A 234 -6.18 3.68 20.22
N PHE A 235 -7.44 3.94 19.84
CA PHE A 235 -7.90 5.20 19.28
C PHE A 235 -7.29 5.52 17.90
N ASN A 236 -7.09 4.49 17.06
CA ASN A 236 -6.69 4.68 15.66
C ASN A 236 -7.80 5.35 14.83
N PHE A 237 -7.48 5.70 13.58
CA PHE A 237 -8.39 6.39 12.68
C PHE A 237 -9.05 5.41 11.71
N GLN A 238 -10.31 5.05 11.93
CA GLN A 238 -11.06 4.15 11.05
C GLN A 238 -12.56 4.47 10.98
N TYR A 239 -13.15 4.31 9.80
CA TYR A 239 -14.60 4.45 9.62
C TYR A 239 -15.41 3.38 10.38
N ASP A 240 -14.92 2.14 10.33
CA ASP A 240 -15.48 0.97 10.97
C ASP A 240 -14.39 0.23 11.76
N ASN A 241 -14.66 0.01 13.05
CA ASN A 241 -13.76 -0.66 13.98
C ASN A 241 -13.99 -2.16 14.06
N LEU A 242 -14.93 -2.71 13.28
CA LEU A 242 -15.18 -4.15 13.17
C LEU A 242 -15.46 -4.82 14.54
N GLY A 243 -16.03 -4.06 15.47
CA GLY A 243 -16.30 -4.52 16.84
C GLY A 243 -15.07 -4.67 17.75
N LYS A 244 -13.89 -4.16 17.36
CA LYS A 244 -12.62 -4.31 18.11
C LYS A 244 -12.39 -3.25 19.21
N GLY A 245 -13.36 -2.39 19.49
CA GLY A 245 -13.28 -1.33 20.50
C GLY A 245 -13.04 0.06 19.90
N GLY A 246 -12.77 1.06 20.75
CA GLY A 246 -12.66 2.46 20.35
C GLY A 246 -13.97 3.06 19.82
N ALA A 247 -13.92 4.31 19.39
CA ALA A 247 -14.99 4.99 18.68
C ALA A 247 -14.62 5.19 17.21
N GLY A 248 -15.29 4.49 16.29
CA GLY A 248 -15.08 4.66 14.85
C GLY A 248 -15.83 5.87 14.27
N ASN A 249 -16.00 5.91 12.94
CA ASN A 249 -16.39 7.10 12.15
C ASN A 249 -15.30 8.16 12.04
N ASP A 250 -14.04 7.77 12.20
CA ASP A 250 -12.94 8.72 12.26
C ASP A 250 -11.78 8.36 11.35
N PRO A 251 -12.01 8.13 10.05
CA PRO A 251 -10.90 8.01 9.11
C PRO A 251 -10.06 9.29 9.11
N VAL A 252 -8.86 9.21 8.55
CA VAL A 252 -8.14 10.41 8.14
C VAL A 252 -8.83 11.01 6.91
N LEU A 253 -9.15 12.30 6.96
CA LEU A 253 -9.56 13.09 5.81
C LEU A 253 -8.34 13.86 5.32
N VAL A 254 -7.83 13.56 4.12
CA VAL A 254 -6.68 14.28 3.55
C VAL A 254 -7.09 15.16 2.38
N SER A 255 -6.98 16.48 2.58
CA SER A 255 -7.15 17.49 1.52
C SER A 255 -5.79 17.74 0.87
N VAL A 256 -5.60 17.25 -0.36
CA VAL A 256 -4.36 17.47 -1.12
C VAL A 256 -4.43 18.74 -1.94
N GLN A 257 -3.29 19.43 -2.06
CA GLN A 257 -3.16 20.68 -2.80
C GLN A 257 -4.22 21.70 -2.38
N ASP A 258 -4.47 21.79 -1.07
CA ASP A 258 -5.52 22.63 -0.54
C ASP A 258 -5.25 24.11 -0.87
N ALA A 259 -6.28 24.82 -1.32
CA ALA A 259 -6.15 26.19 -1.83
C ALA A 259 -6.12 27.25 -0.71
N SER A 260 -6.32 26.85 0.56
CA SER A 260 -6.31 27.77 1.69
C SER A 260 -4.92 28.19 2.14
N GLY A 261 -3.87 27.52 1.66
CA GLY A 261 -2.49 27.79 2.06
C GLY A 261 -1.43 27.36 1.05
N VAL A 262 -0.18 27.71 1.34
CA VAL A 262 1.03 27.31 0.62
C VAL A 262 2.16 27.10 1.61
N ASN A 263 3.21 26.36 1.20
CA ASN A 263 4.45 26.17 1.97
C ASN A 263 4.26 25.61 3.38
N ASN A 264 3.26 24.76 3.58
CA ASN A 264 3.03 24.08 4.86
C ASN A 264 2.25 22.76 4.67
N ALA A 265 2.07 22.03 5.76
CA ALA A 265 1.01 21.05 5.94
C ALA A 265 0.54 21.15 7.39
N PHE A 266 -0.61 20.57 7.72
CA PHE A 266 -0.99 20.42 9.14
C PHE A 266 -1.95 19.25 9.33
N PHE A 267 -1.97 18.70 10.55
CA PHE A 267 -2.96 17.72 10.99
C PHE A 267 -3.76 18.20 12.20
N ALA A 268 -5.07 18.31 12.06
CA ALA A 268 -5.97 18.51 13.18
C ALA A 268 -6.38 17.16 13.78
N THR A 269 -6.09 16.96 15.06
CA THR A 269 -6.43 15.74 15.80
C THR A 269 -7.55 16.00 16.79
N PRO A 270 -8.81 15.69 16.46
CA PRO A 270 -9.88 15.68 17.45
C PRO A 270 -9.85 14.39 18.29
N PRO A 271 -10.63 14.32 19.37
CA PRO A 271 -10.81 13.09 20.15
C PRO A 271 -11.25 11.88 19.30
N ASP A 272 -11.10 10.68 19.87
CA ASP A 272 -11.55 9.42 19.28
C ASP A 272 -13.02 9.48 18.80
N GLY A 273 -13.32 8.90 17.64
CA GLY A 273 -14.63 8.96 17.00
C GLY A 273 -14.91 10.24 16.19
N GLN A 274 -13.92 11.13 16.04
CA GLN A 274 -13.97 12.27 15.13
C GLN A 274 -12.83 12.19 14.09
N PRO A 275 -13.12 12.39 12.79
CA PRO A 275 -12.10 12.28 11.75
C PRO A 275 -10.91 13.20 11.95
N GLY A 276 -9.70 12.65 11.84
CA GLY A 276 -8.48 13.46 11.73
C GLY A 276 -8.45 14.22 10.40
N GLN A 277 -8.03 15.48 10.41
CA GLN A 277 -7.98 16.29 9.19
C GLN A 277 -6.52 16.61 8.84
N CYS A 278 -6.02 15.97 7.78
CA CYS A 278 -4.72 16.25 7.20
C CYS A 278 -4.90 17.22 6.02
N THR A 279 -4.18 18.34 6.03
CA THR A 279 -4.22 19.30 4.93
C THR A 279 -2.81 19.49 4.40
N THR A 280 -2.62 19.24 3.11
CA THR A 280 -1.32 19.38 2.45
C THR A 280 -1.37 20.51 1.41
N TYR A 281 -0.33 21.34 1.37
CA TYR A 281 -0.28 22.49 0.47
C TYR A 281 0.76 22.35 -0.64
N ILE A 282 0.64 23.21 -1.65
CA ILE A 282 1.69 23.38 -2.65
C ILE A 282 2.81 24.27 -2.07
N PHE A 283 4.05 23.87 -2.31
CA PHE A 283 5.26 24.62 -1.96
C PHE A 283 5.77 25.43 -3.17
N THR A 284 6.02 26.71 -2.95
CA THR A 284 6.30 27.72 -4.00
C THR A 284 7.77 28.17 -4.02
N TYR A 285 8.68 27.37 -3.45
CA TYR A 285 10.12 27.67 -3.42
C TYR A 285 10.85 27.33 -4.72
N THR A 286 10.17 26.70 -5.69
CA THR A 286 10.71 26.30 -6.99
C THR A 286 9.77 26.61 -8.13
N ASN A 287 10.29 26.53 -9.36
CA ASN A 287 9.48 26.57 -10.57
C ASN A 287 9.83 25.35 -11.47
N PRO A 288 8.90 24.41 -11.71
CA PRO A 288 7.54 24.34 -11.16
C PRO A 288 7.50 24.24 -9.62
N ASN A 289 6.36 24.63 -9.03
CA ASN A 289 6.07 24.42 -7.60
C ASN A 289 6.09 22.93 -7.26
N ARG A 290 6.31 22.60 -5.97
CA ARG A 290 6.35 21.20 -5.47
C ARG A 290 5.08 20.88 -4.69
N ASP A 291 4.59 19.65 -4.83
CA ASP A 291 3.44 19.16 -4.07
C ASP A 291 3.93 18.49 -2.78
N SER A 292 3.51 18.99 -1.61
CA SER A 292 3.94 18.44 -0.32
C SER A 292 3.58 16.99 -0.13
N VAL A 293 2.50 16.52 -0.76
CA VAL A 293 2.05 15.13 -0.58
C VAL A 293 2.99 14.10 -1.20
N LEU A 294 3.98 14.53 -2.01
CA LEU A 294 5.02 13.67 -2.56
C LEU A 294 6.34 13.68 -1.76
N SER A 295 6.32 14.32 -0.60
CA SER A 295 7.34 14.24 0.44
C SER A 295 6.76 13.40 1.58
N ASN A 296 7.18 12.14 1.70
CA ASN A 296 6.65 11.26 2.74
C ASN A 296 7.02 11.76 4.14
N ASP A 297 8.16 12.42 4.30
CA ASP A 297 8.58 13.00 5.58
C ASP A 297 7.59 14.03 6.15
N ILE A 298 7.05 14.96 5.34
CA ILE A 298 6.03 15.90 5.84
C ILE A 298 4.71 15.19 6.13
N VAL A 299 4.27 14.27 5.27
CA VAL A 299 2.95 13.63 5.46
C VAL A 299 2.99 12.70 6.68
N ILE A 300 4.07 11.93 6.86
CA ILE A 300 4.27 11.09 8.04
C ILE A 300 4.39 11.95 9.30
N HIS A 301 5.09 13.09 9.24
CA HIS A 301 5.12 14.06 10.33
C HIS A 301 3.70 14.47 10.75
N GLU A 302 2.88 14.90 9.79
CA GLU A 302 1.49 15.30 10.06
C GLU A 302 0.65 14.16 10.64
N LEU A 303 0.74 12.95 10.09
CA LEU A 303 0.01 11.79 10.62
C LEU A 303 0.45 11.43 12.05
N THR A 304 1.71 11.70 12.39
CA THR A 304 2.26 11.42 13.72
C THR A 304 1.74 12.41 14.77
N HIS A 305 1.30 13.62 14.39
CA HIS A 305 0.49 14.43 15.30
C HIS A 305 -0.81 13.73 15.66
N GLY A 306 -1.45 13.06 14.70
CA GLY A 306 -2.62 12.20 14.93
C GLY A 306 -2.32 11.11 15.96
N LEU A 307 -1.27 10.32 15.72
CA LEU A 307 -0.83 9.25 16.62
C LEU A 307 -0.57 9.76 18.05
N SER A 308 0.30 10.76 18.18
CA SER A 308 0.78 11.25 19.47
C SER A 308 -0.34 11.90 20.28
N ASN A 309 -1.22 12.68 19.66
CA ASN A 309 -2.37 13.28 20.34
C ASN A 309 -3.43 12.24 20.73
N ARG A 310 -3.72 11.24 19.88
CA ARG A 310 -4.67 10.17 20.22
C ARG A 310 -4.16 9.32 21.37
N LEU A 311 -2.88 8.96 21.41
CA LEU A 311 -2.33 8.13 22.48
C LEU A 311 -2.14 8.91 23.79
N THR A 312 -1.64 10.14 23.72
CA THR A 312 -1.35 10.92 24.93
C THR A 312 -2.65 11.37 25.60
N GLY A 313 -2.89 10.85 26.81
CA GLY A 313 -4.13 11.14 27.54
C GLY A 313 -5.34 10.34 27.07
N GLY A 314 -5.13 9.25 26.33
CA GLY A 314 -6.14 8.19 26.12
C GLY A 314 -7.33 8.59 25.24
N GLY A 315 -7.06 9.01 24.00
CA GLY A 315 -8.09 9.31 22.99
C GLY A 315 -8.70 10.71 23.10
N THR A 316 -8.25 11.53 24.06
CA THR A 316 -8.81 12.87 24.29
C THR A 316 -8.22 13.95 23.38
N ALA A 317 -7.03 13.73 22.81
CA ALA A 317 -6.28 14.70 22.01
C ALA A 317 -5.98 16.05 22.70
N ALA A 318 -6.18 16.15 24.02
CA ALA A 318 -6.08 17.40 24.77
C ALA A 318 -4.77 17.54 25.57
N CYS A 319 -3.86 16.58 25.49
CA CYS A 319 -2.73 16.48 26.43
C CYS A 319 -1.39 17.03 25.93
N LEU A 320 -1.26 17.35 24.63
CA LEU A 320 -0.05 17.99 24.08
C LEU A 320 -0.32 19.48 23.78
N GLN A 321 -0.66 20.25 24.82
CA GLN A 321 -1.13 21.65 24.65
C GLN A 321 -0.20 22.70 25.26
N THR A 322 0.70 22.31 26.17
CA THR A 322 1.74 23.21 26.70
C THR A 322 2.92 23.31 25.73
N LEU A 323 3.74 24.36 25.85
CA LEU A 323 4.87 24.61 24.94
C LEU A 323 5.81 23.40 24.84
N GLU A 324 6.24 22.86 25.98
CA GLU A 324 7.16 21.71 26.00
C GLU A 324 6.49 20.45 25.45
N SER A 325 5.25 20.15 25.87
CA SER A 325 4.51 18.98 25.35
C SER A 325 4.21 19.08 23.86
N ARG A 326 3.94 20.27 23.33
CA ARG A 326 3.77 20.49 21.89
C ARG A 326 5.07 20.28 21.14
N GLY A 327 6.16 20.78 21.70
CA GLY A 327 7.49 20.52 21.16
C GLY A 327 7.80 19.03 21.07
N LEU A 328 7.47 18.25 22.11
CA LEU A 328 7.60 16.78 22.05
C LEU A 328 6.75 16.20 20.90
N GLY A 329 5.54 16.72 20.68
CA GLY A 329 4.71 16.39 19.51
C GLY A 329 5.44 16.59 18.18
N GLU A 330 6.06 17.75 17.98
CA GLU A 330 6.89 18.04 16.79
C GLU A 330 8.08 17.08 16.65
N GLY A 331 8.78 16.83 17.76
CA GLY A 331 9.95 15.94 17.78
C GLY A 331 9.60 14.49 17.51
N TRP A 332 8.50 13.97 18.05
CA TRP A 332 8.01 12.62 17.73
C TRP A 332 7.61 12.52 16.26
N SER A 333 6.98 13.55 15.71
CA SER A 333 6.59 13.59 14.30
C SER A 333 7.79 13.51 13.36
N ASP A 334 8.84 14.28 13.61
CA ASP A 334 10.09 14.17 12.85
C ASP A 334 10.79 12.82 13.06
N ALA A 335 10.83 12.30 14.29
CA ALA A 335 11.49 11.04 14.59
C ALA A 335 10.80 9.84 13.93
N VAL A 336 9.47 9.83 13.83
CA VAL A 336 8.74 8.79 13.10
C VAL A 336 8.97 8.91 11.60
N ALA A 337 8.95 10.13 11.04
CA ALA A 337 9.30 10.36 9.64
C ALA A 337 10.72 9.85 9.31
N ASP A 338 11.68 10.16 10.18
CA ASP A 338 13.06 9.67 10.09
C ASP A 338 13.13 8.13 10.13
N TRP A 339 12.39 7.51 11.07
CA TRP A 339 12.36 6.06 11.22
C TRP A 339 11.85 5.34 9.97
N PHE A 340 10.81 5.87 9.31
CA PHE A 340 10.28 5.26 8.09
C PHE A 340 11.27 5.29 6.93
N VAL A 341 12.10 6.32 6.81
CA VAL A 341 13.02 6.49 5.68
C VAL A 341 14.42 5.90 5.94
N HIS A 342 14.66 5.41 7.16
CA HIS A 342 15.88 4.70 7.49
C HIS A 342 15.95 3.34 6.78
N SER A 343 17.10 3.08 6.17
CA SER A 343 17.37 1.79 5.54
C SER A 343 17.88 0.75 6.54
N ALA A 344 17.82 -0.54 6.18
CA ALA A 344 18.45 -1.61 6.95
C ALA A 344 20.00 -1.59 6.92
N SER A 345 20.62 -0.54 6.33
CA SER A 345 22.06 -0.35 6.35
C SER A 345 22.57 -0.15 7.77
N PRO A 346 23.72 -0.72 8.14
CA PRO A 346 24.35 -0.43 9.43
C PRO A 346 24.89 1.02 9.52
N GLN A 347 24.98 1.73 8.38
CA GLN A 347 25.39 3.12 8.36
C GLN A 347 24.23 4.03 8.79
N ILE A 348 24.40 4.68 9.94
CA ILE A 348 23.48 5.73 10.40
C ILE A 348 23.77 7.00 9.60
N THR A 349 22.78 7.45 8.83
CA THR A 349 22.86 8.70 8.06
C THR A 349 22.13 9.81 8.78
N ASP A 350 22.66 11.03 8.70
CA ASP A 350 21.95 12.19 9.22
C ASP A 350 20.64 12.40 8.44
N PHE A 351 19.54 12.66 9.15
CA PHE A 351 18.25 12.95 8.55
C PHE A 351 18.02 14.46 8.47
N VAL A 352 17.69 14.91 7.27
CA VAL A 352 17.35 16.30 6.97
C VAL A 352 15.88 16.35 6.63
N PHE A 353 15.10 17.13 7.37
CA PHE A 353 13.66 17.23 7.17
C PHE A 353 13.32 18.22 6.03
N LEU A 354 12.51 17.78 5.05
CA LEU A 354 12.01 18.58 3.92
C LEU A 354 13.03 19.22 2.96
N PRO A 355 14.21 18.62 2.67
CA PRO A 355 15.20 19.25 1.80
C PRO A 355 14.67 19.47 0.37
N TRP A 356 13.87 18.52 -0.12
CA TRP A 356 13.21 18.64 -1.42
C TRP A 356 12.15 19.74 -1.40
N LEU A 357 11.20 19.79 -0.47
CA LEU A 357 10.17 20.83 -0.51
C LEU A 357 10.74 22.25 -0.39
N TYR A 358 11.74 22.45 0.46
CA TYR A 358 12.38 23.75 0.67
C TYR A 358 13.37 24.13 -0.43
N ASN A 359 13.71 23.21 -1.34
CA ASN A 359 14.81 23.37 -2.29
C ASN A 359 16.13 23.79 -1.61
N ASN A 360 16.36 23.24 -0.43
CA ASN A 360 17.47 23.62 0.44
C ASN A 360 18.07 22.34 1.02
N PRO A 361 19.34 22.01 0.76
CA PRO A 361 19.96 20.81 1.31
C PRO A 361 20.05 20.81 2.84
N ARG A 362 19.80 21.95 3.51
CA ARG A 362 19.68 22.03 4.96
C ARG A 362 18.30 21.69 5.50
N GLY A 363 17.29 21.56 4.64
CA GLY A 363 15.92 21.29 5.04
C GLY A 363 15.23 22.47 5.74
N ALA A 364 14.14 22.16 6.43
CA ALA A 364 13.31 23.11 7.16
C ALA A 364 13.79 23.36 8.59
N ARG A 365 14.62 22.47 9.14
CA ARG A 365 15.13 22.50 10.51
C ARG A 365 16.54 23.13 10.55
N THR A 366 16.96 23.74 11.67
CA THR A 366 18.27 24.44 11.79
C THR A 366 19.45 23.51 11.62
N ARG A 367 19.27 22.24 11.97
CA ARG A 367 20.30 21.21 12.00
C ARG A 367 19.69 19.88 11.55
N PRO A 368 20.49 18.99 10.93
CA PRO A 368 20.08 17.61 10.72
C PRO A 368 19.87 16.88 12.06
N TYR A 369 19.01 15.88 12.06
CA TYR A 369 19.01 14.85 13.09
C TYR A 369 20.27 13.99 12.90
N SER A 370 21.12 13.95 13.93
CA SER A 370 22.46 13.37 13.82
C SER A 370 22.91 12.80 15.15
N THR A 371 23.65 11.68 15.09
CA THR A 371 24.38 11.13 16.24
C THR A 371 25.69 11.88 16.53
N SER A 372 26.15 12.73 15.61
CA SER A 372 27.32 13.59 15.78
C SER A 372 26.97 14.84 16.56
N THR A 373 27.57 15.02 17.73
CA THR A 373 27.38 16.23 18.56
C THR A 373 27.94 17.50 17.92
N THR A 374 28.80 17.37 16.90
CA THR A 374 29.32 18.49 16.12
C THR A 374 28.28 18.95 15.10
N THR A 375 27.55 18.01 14.49
CA THR A 375 26.45 18.31 13.57
C THR A 375 25.25 18.83 14.35
N ASN A 376 24.78 18.07 15.34
CA ASN A 376 23.68 18.44 16.22
C ASN A 376 24.10 18.45 17.70
N GLY A 377 24.36 19.65 18.20
CA GLY A 377 24.81 19.87 19.57
C GLY A 377 23.69 20.06 20.59
N TYR A 378 22.42 20.00 20.19
CA TYR A 378 21.31 20.35 21.09
C TYR A 378 21.20 19.42 22.30
N ARG A 379 20.80 19.99 23.43
CA ARG A 379 20.61 19.36 24.74
C ARG A 379 19.31 19.87 25.36
N TYR A 380 18.82 19.16 26.38
CA TYR A 380 17.64 19.60 27.15
C TYR A 380 17.78 21.03 27.71
N ALA A 381 18.99 21.45 28.08
CA ALA A 381 19.26 22.80 28.57
C ALA A 381 19.01 23.90 27.51
N ASP A 382 19.08 23.58 26.21
CA ASP A 382 18.86 24.54 25.14
C ASP A 382 17.37 24.88 24.95
N ILE A 383 16.46 24.03 25.46
CA ILE A 383 15.01 24.22 25.41
C ILE A 383 14.60 25.51 26.13
N GLY A 384 15.28 25.88 27.22
CA GLY A 384 15.01 27.11 27.96
C GLY A 384 15.23 28.40 27.16
N GLN A 385 15.88 28.32 25.98
CA GLN A 385 16.11 29.45 25.08
C GLN A 385 15.11 29.49 23.90
N MET A 386 14.22 28.51 23.82
CA MET A 386 13.32 28.31 22.68
C MET A 386 11.90 28.77 23.02
N ASN A 387 11.33 29.62 22.17
CA ASN A 387 10.00 30.23 22.38
C ASN A 387 8.92 29.69 21.43
N GLN A 388 9.22 28.66 20.63
CA GLN A 388 8.30 28.03 19.69
C GLN A 388 8.38 26.50 19.77
N GLN A 389 7.24 25.84 19.55
CA GLN A 389 7.12 24.38 19.60
C GLN A 389 8.05 23.66 18.62
N HIS A 390 8.19 24.17 17.39
CA HIS A 390 9.08 23.63 16.36
C HIS A 390 10.57 23.71 16.72
N SER A 391 10.91 24.48 17.75
CA SER A 391 12.28 24.65 18.25
C SER A 391 12.61 23.70 19.39
N ALA A 392 11.63 23.33 20.22
CA ALA A 392 11.87 22.73 21.52
C ALA A 392 12.38 21.28 21.46
N PHE A 393 11.97 20.48 20.46
CA PHE A 393 12.44 19.08 20.30
C PHE A 393 12.68 18.69 18.83
N GLY A 394 12.66 19.67 17.93
CA GLY A 394 13.21 19.61 16.58
C GLY A 394 14.12 20.83 16.40
N PRO A 395 15.26 20.71 15.71
CA PRO A 395 16.11 21.87 15.48
C PRO A 395 15.35 22.97 14.71
N SER A 396 15.06 24.11 15.36
CA SER A 396 14.83 25.47 14.78
C SER A 396 14.70 25.63 13.29
#